data_AF-A0A2E0BBQ4-F1
#
_entry.id   AF-A0A2E0BBQ4-F1
#
_cell.length_a   1.000
_cell.length_b   1.000
_cell.length_c   1.000
_cell.angle_alpha   90.00
_cell.angle_beta   90.00
_cell.angle_gamma   90.00
#
_symmetry.space_group_name_H-M   'P 1'
#
loop_
_entity.id
_entity.type
_entity.pdbx_description
1 polymer ?
#
loop_
_entity_poly.entity_id
_entity_poly.type
_entity_poly.pdbx_seq_one_letter_code
_entity_poly.pdbx_strand_id
1 'polypeptide(L)'
;MFSYIGSIYNNLTKISLILLYLLILAGGIVRCTGSGMGCPDWPKCFGMYIPPTSVSQLPENYKEKFVEGRVEKNKRLSKVLNAIGLNETADKIINDSSIQDAEEFNPFKTWTEYINRLIGAIVGFSLIFIFISSINIKPFNLKLFILSFLSIVLVFFQAWVGSIVVSTNLLSGLITFHVIVALIIICNVILCYYLSSKHSKVEKTSLLSYAILFSLFLFLIQMILGTEVRESVDTFLKIFGFENRSQIIENLGSNFIIHRSFSLFILIFQLFITYLVFIKSKHNKEFKKITVIMLVLIISEILVGAGMAYFEIPRILQPVHLLLAFMIVGLQFYIYLKNTNIKKVNSL
;
A
#
# COMPACT_ATOMS: atom_id res chain seq x y z
N MET A 1 35.93 -0.36 -1.66
CA MET A 1 34.64 -1.00 -2.01
C MET A 1 33.63 -0.93 -0.85
N PHE A 2 33.94 -1.47 0.34
CA PHE A 2 32.98 -1.50 1.46
C PHE A 2 32.51 -0.14 2.00
N SER A 3 33.36 0.90 2.04
CA SER A 3 32.91 2.24 2.50
C SER A 3 31.95 2.93 1.51
N TYR A 4 32.08 2.63 0.21
CA TYR A 4 31.19 3.16 -0.83
C TYR A 4 29.79 2.54 -0.71
N ILE A 5 29.71 1.25 -0.38
CA ILE A 5 28.43 0.55 -0.18
C ILE A 5 27.63 1.19 0.96
N GLY A 6 28.29 1.64 2.04
CA GLY A 6 27.64 2.39 3.12
C GLY A 6 27.17 3.79 2.69
N SER A 7 27.98 4.53 1.91
CA SER A 7 27.67 5.92 1.55
C SER A 7 26.44 6.09 0.65
N ILE A 8 26.08 5.05 -0.12
CA ILE A 8 24.89 5.07 -0.99
C ILE A 8 23.57 4.75 -0.26
N TYR A 9 23.58 4.42 1.04
CA TYR A 9 22.40 4.03 1.82
C TYR A 9 21.22 5.00 1.69
N ASN A 10 21.50 6.31 1.79
CA ASN A 10 20.46 7.33 1.70
C ASN A 10 19.84 7.42 0.29
N ASN A 11 20.61 7.14 -0.77
CA ASN A 11 20.08 7.12 -2.12
C ASN A 11 19.28 5.84 -2.40
N LEU A 12 19.74 4.69 -1.89
CA LEU A 12 19.02 3.43 -1.99
C LEU A 12 17.65 3.48 -1.30
N THR A 13 17.57 4.12 -0.12
CA THR A 13 16.28 4.34 0.58
C THR A 13 15.33 5.22 -0.23
N LYS A 14 15.79 6.31 -0.86
CA LYS A 14 14.96 7.12 -1.77
C LYS A 14 14.46 6.33 -2.97
N ILE A 15 15.35 5.60 -3.64
CA ILE A 15 14.99 4.77 -4.80
C ILE A 15 13.95 3.73 -4.40
N SER A 16 14.14 3.07 -3.25
CA SER A 16 13.19 2.07 -2.76
C SER A 16 11.83 2.67 -2.39
N LEU A 17 11.78 3.90 -1.85
CA LEU A 17 10.51 4.59 -1.64
C LEU A 17 9.77 4.86 -2.96
N ILE A 18 10.49 5.29 -4.00
CA ILE A 18 9.89 5.49 -5.33
C ILE A 18 9.36 4.17 -5.88
N LEU A 19 10.15 3.08 -5.78
CA LEU A 19 9.73 1.75 -6.23
C LEU A 19 8.51 1.24 -5.45
N LEU A 20 8.42 1.48 -4.13
CA LEU A 20 7.25 1.15 -3.32
C LEU A 20 5.99 1.88 -3.79
N TYR A 21 6.10 3.18 -4.10
CA TYR A 21 4.97 3.94 -4.64
C TYR A 21 4.57 3.47 -6.05
N LEU A 22 5.54 3.12 -6.90
CA LEU A 22 5.25 2.51 -8.21
C LEU A 22 4.57 1.14 -8.07
N LEU A 23 4.96 0.34 -7.06
CA LEU A 23 4.31 -0.94 -6.76
C LEU A 23 2.86 -0.74 -6.31
N ILE A 24 2.58 0.27 -5.48
CA ILE A 24 1.20 0.61 -5.07
C ILE A 24 0.37 1.01 -6.28
N LEU A 25 0.93 1.82 -7.18
CA LEU A 25 0.26 2.20 -8.42
C LEU A 25 -0.05 0.98 -9.29
N ALA A 26 0.94 0.09 -9.48
CA ALA A 26 0.78 -1.14 -10.25
C ALA A 26 -0.29 -2.06 -9.62
N GLY A 27 -0.30 -2.22 -8.29
CA GLY A 27 -1.32 -2.98 -7.58
C GLY A 27 -2.72 -2.37 -7.71
N GLY A 28 -2.81 -1.04 -7.67
CA GLY A 28 -4.06 -0.31 -7.95
C GLY A 28 -4.58 -0.56 -9.37
N ILE A 29 -3.68 -0.61 -10.36
CA ILE A 29 -4.02 -0.93 -11.75
C ILE A 29 -4.54 -2.37 -11.85
N VAL A 30 -3.82 -3.34 -11.28
CA VAL A 30 -4.24 -4.76 -11.22
C VAL A 30 -5.66 -4.89 -10.68
N ARG A 31 -6.00 -4.14 -9.62
CA ARG A 31 -7.35 -4.17 -9.04
C ARG A 31 -8.38 -3.50 -9.95
N CYS A 32 -8.10 -2.33 -10.50
CA CYS A 32 -9.09 -1.59 -11.30
C CYS A 32 -9.35 -2.22 -12.69
N THR A 33 -8.44 -3.05 -13.20
CA THR A 33 -8.61 -3.83 -14.42
C THR A 33 -9.22 -5.21 -14.19
N GLY A 34 -9.46 -5.61 -12.94
CA GLY A 34 -9.94 -6.96 -12.60
C GLY A 34 -8.90 -8.04 -12.87
N SER A 35 -7.61 -7.67 -12.85
CA SER A 35 -6.48 -8.58 -13.11
C SER A 35 -5.94 -9.24 -11.84
N GLY A 36 -6.56 -9.02 -10.67
CA GLY A 36 -6.07 -9.51 -9.37
C GLY A 36 -6.05 -11.03 -9.19
N MET A 37 -6.63 -11.78 -10.11
CA MET A 37 -6.55 -13.25 -10.20
C MET A 37 -6.00 -13.73 -11.54
N GLY A 38 -5.31 -12.85 -12.27
CA GLY A 38 -4.68 -13.15 -13.55
C GLY A 38 -3.55 -14.19 -13.44
N CYS A 39 -2.95 -14.39 -12.27
CA CYS A 39 -1.98 -15.43 -11.98
C CYS A 39 -2.44 -16.30 -10.78
N PRO A 40 -2.89 -17.55 -11.01
CA PRO A 40 -3.55 -18.35 -9.98
C PRO A 40 -2.61 -18.94 -8.92
N ASP A 41 -1.32 -19.07 -9.23
CA ASP A 41 -0.27 -19.60 -8.35
C ASP A 41 0.77 -18.52 -8.02
N TRP A 42 1.70 -18.81 -7.10
CA TRP A 42 2.84 -17.96 -6.74
C TRP A 42 3.96 -18.86 -6.21
N PRO A 43 5.26 -18.64 -6.55
CA PRO A 43 5.86 -17.50 -7.24
C PRO A 43 5.75 -17.54 -8.77
N LYS A 44 5.29 -18.64 -9.33
CA LYS A 44 5.04 -18.81 -10.77
C LYS A 44 3.68 -18.21 -11.17
N CYS A 45 3.39 -18.21 -12.46
CA CYS A 45 2.10 -17.84 -13.03
C CYS A 45 1.73 -18.88 -14.08
N PHE A 46 0.62 -19.58 -13.86
CA PHE A 46 0.24 -20.80 -14.58
C PHE A 46 1.32 -21.89 -14.55
N GLY A 47 2.02 -22.06 -13.43
CA GLY A 47 3.08 -23.05 -13.28
C GLY A 47 4.39 -22.72 -14.03
N MET A 48 4.46 -21.54 -14.67
CA MET A 48 5.60 -21.07 -15.45
C MET A 48 6.22 -19.78 -14.86
N TYR A 49 7.52 -19.57 -15.07
CA TYR A 49 8.19 -18.33 -14.67
C TYR A 49 7.94 -17.19 -15.65
N ILE A 50 7.74 -17.51 -16.93
CA ILE A 50 7.30 -16.59 -17.97
C ILE A 50 5.85 -16.99 -18.29
N PRO A 51 4.86 -16.11 -18.07
CA PRO A 51 3.45 -16.47 -18.25
C PRO A 51 3.10 -16.83 -19.70
N PRO A 52 2.04 -17.62 -19.91
CA PRO A 52 1.57 -17.94 -21.24
C PRO A 52 1.02 -16.70 -21.96
N THR A 53 1.02 -16.74 -23.28
CA THR A 53 0.38 -15.72 -24.14
C THR A 53 -0.92 -16.22 -24.76
N SER A 54 -1.21 -17.51 -24.71
CA SER A 54 -2.43 -18.13 -25.24
C SER A 54 -2.86 -19.35 -24.43
N VAL A 55 -4.16 -19.66 -24.47
CA VAL A 55 -4.75 -20.83 -23.79
C VAL A 55 -4.08 -22.13 -24.26
N SER A 56 -3.67 -22.21 -25.53
CA SER A 56 -3.03 -23.40 -26.12
C SER A 56 -1.70 -23.81 -25.47
N GLN A 57 -1.09 -22.94 -24.66
CA GLN A 57 0.13 -23.23 -23.91
C GLN A 57 -0.15 -23.85 -22.54
N LEU A 58 -1.43 -23.98 -22.15
CA LEU A 58 -1.86 -24.56 -20.88
C LEU A 58 -2.30 -26.02 -21.07
N PRO A 59 -2.07 -26.89 -20.08
CA PRO A 59 -2.64 -28.23 -20.10
C PRO A 59 -4.16 -28.16 -20.00
N GLU A 60 -4.88 -29.13 -20.56
CA GLU A 60 -6.36 -29.14 -20.54
C GLU A 60 -6.94 -29.07 -19.13
N ASN A 61 -6.28 -29.71 -18.16
CA ASN A 61 -6.71 -29.76 -16.76
C ASN A 61 -6.17 -28.62 -15.88
N TYR A 62 -5.82 -27.47 -16.48
CA TYR A 62 -5.25 -26.36 -15.71
C TYR A 62 -6.24 -25.82 -14.67
N LYS A 63 -7.53 -25.79 -15.01
CA LYS A 63 -8.60 -25.23 -14.17
C LYS A 63 -8.74 -26.00 -12.87
N GLU A 64 -8.84 -27.33 -12.92
CA GLU A 64 -8.98 -28.18 -11.73
C GLU A 64 -7.77 -28.03 -10.82
N LYS A 65 -6.56 -28.08 -11.39
CA LYS A 65 -5.31 -28.00 -10.62
C LYS A 65 -5.18 -26.68 -9.83
N PHE A 66 -5.64 -25.57 -10.40
CA PHE A 66 -5.59 -24.29 -9.70
C PHE A 66 -6.65 -24.15 -8.63
N VAL A 67 -7.87 -24.65 -8.88
CA VAL A 67 -8.92 -24.71 -7.85
C VAL A 67 -8.46 -25.57 -6.68
N GLU A 68 -7.90 -26.75 -6.93
CA GLU A 68 -7.35 -27.63 -5.90
C GLU A 68 -6.28 -26.92 -5.06
N GLY A 69 -5.29 -26.29 -5.71
CA GLY A 69 -4.23 -25.55 -5.02
C GLY A 69 -4.76 -24.38 -4.18
N ARG A 70 -5.75 -23.64 -4.70
CA ARG A 70 -6.42 -22.54 -4.00
C ARG A 70 -7.16 -23.05 -2.75
N VAL A 71 -7.94 -24.11 -2.90
CA VAL A 71 -8.70 -24.75 -1.80
C VAL A 71 -7.75 -25.28 -0.72
N GLU A 72 -6.66 -25.95 -1.10
CA GLU A 72 -5.70 -26.48 -0.13
C GLU A 72 -5.02 -25.35 0.66
N LYS A 73 -4.63 -24.27 -0.02
CA LYS A 73 -4.02 -23.10 0.62
C LYS A 73 -4.99 -22.45 1.61
N ASN A 74 -6.26 -22.30 1.24
CA ASN A 74 -7.29 -21.72 2.09
C ASN A 74 -7.62 -22.61 3.29
N LYS A 75 -7.57 -23.95 3.14
CA LYS A 75 -7.65 -24.90 4.28
C LYS A 75 -6.50 -24.69 5.27
N ARG A 76 -5.26 -24.53 4.78
CA ARG A 76 -4.09 -24.26 5.64
C ARG A 76 -4.23 -22.92 6.36
N LEU A 77 -4.65 -21.86 5.66
CA LEU A 77 -4.90 -20.55 6.25
C LEU A 77 -5.97 -20.61 7.34
N SER A 78 -7.08 -21.30 7.09
CA SER A 78 -8.19 -21.41 8.04
C SER A 78 -7.77 -22.08 9.36
N LYS A 79 -6.88 -23.07 9.30
CA LYS A 79 -6.28 -23.65 10.52
C LYS A 79 -5.49 -22.63 11.33
N VAL A 80 -4.73 -21.76 10.66
CA VAL A 80 -3.97 -20.69 11.32
C VAL A 80 -4.92 -19.66 11.93
N LEU A 81 -5.96 -19.25 11.19
CA LEU A 81 -6.96 -18.29 11.66
C LEU A 81 -7.71 -18.80 12.89
N ASN A 82 -8.12 -20.07 12.90
CA ASN A 82 -8.75 -20.70 14.07
C ASN A 82 -7.81 -20.73 15.28
N ALA A 83 -6.53 -21.05 15.07
CA ALA A 83 -5.54 -21.09 16.15
C ALA A 83 -5.30 -19.72 16.81
N ILE A 84 -5.51 -18.61 16.09
CA ILE A 84 -5.39 -17.25 16.61
C ILE A 84 -6.74 -16.62 17.00
N GLY A 85 -7.83 -17.41 17.03
CA GLY A 85 -9.16 -16.99 17.48
C GLY A 85 -10.02 -16.27 16.45
N LEU A 86 -9.65 -16.27 15.16
CA LEU A 86 -10.40 -15.66 14.06
C LEU A 86 -11.35 -16.64 13.36
N ASN A 87 -12.18 -17.33 14.14
CA ASN A 87 -13.03 -18.43 13.67
C ASN A 87 -14.02 -17.99 12.57
N GLU A 88 -14.68 -16.85 12.74
CA GLU A 88 -15.65 -16.35 11.75
C GLU A 88 -15.02 -16.09 10.37
N THR A 89 -13.76 -15.62 10.34
CA THR A 89 -13.05 -15.37 9.08
C THR A 89 -12.63 -16.68 8.43
N ALA A 90 -12.21 -17.67 9.23
CA ALA A 90 -11.90 -18.99 8.73
C ALA A 90 -13.13 -19.66 8.11
N ASP A 91 -14.28 -19.59 8.77
CA ASP A 91 -15.54 -20.16 8.28
C ASP A 91 -16.02 -19.47 7.00
N LYS A 92 -15.90 -18.14 6.92
CA LYS A 92 -16.17 -17.38 5.69
C LYS A 92 -15.31 -17.87 4.53
N ILE A 93 -14.02 -18.14 4.75
CA ILE A 93 -13.10 -18.59 3.70
C ILE A 93 -13.41 -20.02 3.26
N ILE A 94 -13.76 -20.93 4.17
CA ILE A 94 -14.02 -22.34 3.79
C ILE A 94 -15.36 -22.49 3.06
N ASN A 95 -16.37 -21.72 3.45
CA ASN A 95 -17.73 -21.85 2.93
C ASN A 95 -18.00 -20.98 1.69
N ASP A 96 -17.03 -20.17 1.24
CA ASP A 96 -17.17 -19.37 0.04
C ASP A 96 -17.08 -20.26 -1.23
N SER A 97 -18.23 -20.49 -1.85
CA SER A 97 -18.35 -21.31 -3.06
C SER A 97 -17.58 -20.71 -4.24
N SER A 98 -17.36 -19.40 -4.28
CA SER A 98 -16.67 -18.73 -5.39
C SER A 98 -15.19 -19.08 -5.48
N ILE A 99 -14.61 -19.65 -4.42
CA ILE A 99 -13.24 -20.19 -4.44
C ILE A 99 -13.12 -21.37 -5.41
N GLN A 100 -14.21 -22.11 -5.62
CA GLN A 100 -14.28 -23.26 -6.54
C GLN A 100 -14.39 -22.83 -8.00
N ASP A 101 -14.69 -21.56 -8.27
CA ASP A 101 -14.78 -21.05 -9.63
C ASP A 101 -13.37 -20.85 -10.20
N ALA A 102 -13.07 -21.61 -11.27
CA ALA A 102 -11.82 -21.48 -11.99
C ALA A 102 -11.85 -20.21 -12.87
N GLU A 103 -10.86 -19.34 -12.68
CA GLU A 103 -10.69 -18.17 -13.53
C GLU A 103 -10.34 -18.58 -14.96
N GLU A 104 -10.97 -17.94 -15.94
CA GLU A 104 -10.62 -18.13 -17.34
C GLU A 104 -9.29 -17.47 -17.66
N PHE A 105 -8.47 -18.14 -18.48
CA PHE A 105 -7.21 -17.56 -18.89
C PHE A 105 -7.46 -16.34 -19.77
N ASN A 106 -6.88 -15.21 -19.37
CA ASN A 106 -6.88 -13.99 -20.16
C ASN A 106 -5.47 -13.40 -20.17
N PRO A 107 -4.80 -13.31 -21.34
CA PRO A 107 -3.41 -12.89 -21.41
C PRO A 107 -3.21 -11.47 -20.87
N PHE A 108 -4.15 -10.56 -21.10
CA PHE A 108 -4.05 -9.19 -20.58
C PHE A 108 -4.09 -9.16 -19.04
N LYS A 109 -5.03 -9.89 -18.42
CA LYS A 109 -5.11 -9.99 -16.96
C LYS A 109 -3.84 -10.62 -16.38
N THR A 110 -3.40 -11.73 -16.97
CA THR A 110 -2.21 -12.48 -16.55
C THR A 110 -0.95 -11.62 -16.59
N TRP A 111 -0.67 -10.94 -17.70
CA TRP A 111 0.52 -10.11 -17.81
C TRP A 111 0.44 -8.85 -16.94
N THR A 112 -0.75 -8.28 -16.74
CA THR A 112 -0.94 -7.15 -15.82
C THR A 112 -0.57 -7.54 -14.39
N GLU A 113 -1.02 -8.70 -13.90
CA GLU A 113 -0.66 -9.18 -12.56
C GLU A 113 0.83 -9.56 -12.47
N TYR A 114 1.36 -10.23 -13.50
CA TYR A 114 2.76 -10.64 -13.52
C TYR A 114 3.73 -9.45 -13.48
N ILE A 115 3.45 -8.37 -14.22
CA ILE A 115 4.24 -7.13 -14.18
C ILE A 115 4.24 -6.54 -12.76
N ASN A 116 3.09 -6.51 -12.09
CA ASN A 116 3.01 -6.07 -10.70
C ASN A 116 3.87 -6.95 -9.76
N ARG A 117 3.88 -8.29 -9.95
CA ARG A 117 4.75 -9.21 -9.21
C ARG A 117 6.23 -8.97 -9.49
N LEU A 118 6.60 -8.65 -10.72
CA LEU A 118 7.97 -8.32 -11.10
C LEU A 118 8.44 -7.01 -10.44
N ILE A 119 7.60 -5.97 -10.43
CA ILE A 119 7.87 -4.73 -9.68
C ILE A 119 8.04 -5.05 -8.18
N GLY A 120 7.21 -5.94 -7.63
CA GLY A 120 7.33 -6.42 -6.25
C GLY A 120 8.68 -7.11 -5.97
N ALA A 121 9.17 -7.94 -6.89
CA ALA A 121 10.49 -8.56 -6.78
C ALA A 121 11.62 -7.50 -6.84
N ILE A 122 11.52 -6.50 -7.72
CA ILE A 122 12.47 -5.39 -7.81
C ILE A 122 12.52 -4.59 -6.49
N VAL A 123 11.36 -4.33 -5.87
CA VAL A 123 11.29 -3.74 -4.53
C VAL A 123 11.99 -4.64 -3.50
N GLY A 124 11.73 -5.94 -3.51
CA GLY A 124 12.40 -6.89 -2.62
C GLY A 124 13.93 -6.81 -2.71
N PHE A 125 14.48 -6.81 -3.92
CA PHE A 125 15.92 -6.64 -4.15
C PHE A 125 16.42 -5.28 -3.69
N SER A 126 15.68 -4.20 -3.92
CA SER A 126 16.09 -2.86 -3.48
C SER A 126 16.20 -2.77 -1.94
N LEU A 127 15.30 -3.42 -1.21
CA LEU A 127 15.36 -3.51 0.27
C LEU A 127 16.51 -4.40 0.75
N ILE A 128 16.84 -5.47 0.03
CA ILE A 128 18.03 -6.28 0.30
C ILE A 128 19.31 -5.44 0.15
N PHE A 129 19.40 -4.60 -0.89
CA PHE A 129 20.53 -3.69 -1.06
C PHE A 129 20.63 -2.64 0.05
N ILE A 130 19.49 -2.11 0.54
CA ILE A 130 19.48 -1.23 1.72
C ILE A 130 20.05 -1.96 2.94
N PHE A 131 19.64 -3.20 3.19
CA PHE A 131 20.17 -3.99 4.30
C PHE A 131 21.67 -4.25 4.19
N ILE A 132 22.15 -4.68 3.03
CA ILE A 132 23.60 -4.85 2.77
C ILE A 132 24.34 -3.53 2.98
N SER A 133 23.78 -2.42 2.49
CA SER A 133 24.33 -1.08 2.71
C SER A 133 24.39 -0.72 4.19
N SER A 134 23.37 -1.06 4.98
CA SER A 134 23.32 -0.79 6.43
C SER A 134 24.45 -1.44 7.23
N ILE A 135 24.89 -2.65 6.82
CA ILE A 135 26.01 -3.38 7.45
C ILE A 135 27.34 -2.63 7.25
N ASN A 136 27.44 -1.89 6.15
CA ASN A 136 28.66 -1.23 5.69
C ASN A 136 28.75 0.26 6.06
N ILE A 137 27.76 0.79 6.79
CA ILE A 137 27.80 2.17 7.31
C ILE A 137 28.88 2.28 8.40
N LYS A 138 29.69 3.34 8.35
CA LYS A 138 30.76 3.59 9.33
C LYS A 138 30.60 4.94 10.05
N PRO A 139 30.61 4.99 11.40
CA PRO A 139 30.57 3.84 12.31
C PRO A 139 29.25 3.05 12.19
N PHE A 140 29.28 1.76 12.55
CA PHE A 140 28.10 0.89 12.46
C PHE A 140 26.94 1.45 13.27
N ASN A 141 25.73 1.41 12.69
CA ASN A 141 24.52 1.88 13.34
C ASN A 141 23.50 0.75 13.49
N LEU A 142 23.35 0.24 14.71
CA LEU A 142 22.44 -0.86 15.03
C LEU A 142 20.97 -0.54 14.68
N LYS A 143 20.52 0.71 14.82
CA LYS A 143 19.14 1.08 14.50
C LYS A 143 18.88 0.96 13.00
N LEU A 144 19.76 1.52 12.16
CA LEU A 144 19.63 1.39 10.71
C LEU A 144 19.71 -0.06 10.25
N PHE A 145 20.59 -0.87 10.87
CA PHE A 145 20.66 -2.30 10.60
C PHE A 145 19.34 -3.02 10.91
N ILE A 146 18.78 -2.83 12.11
CA ILE A 146 17.52 -3.47 12.53
C ILE A 146 16.35 -3.02 11.63
N LEU A 147 16.23 -1.72 11.35
CA LEU A 147 15.14 -1.21 10.50
C LEU A 147 15.27 -1.70 9.04
N SER A 148 16.49 -1.85 8.53
CA SER A 148 16.72 -2.40 7.20
C SER A 148 16.40 -3.89 7.15
N PHE A 149 16.77 -4.65 8.17
CA PHE A 149 16.38 -6.05 8.32
C PHE A 149 14.86 -6.20 8.43
N LEU A 150 14.21 -5.36 9.23
CA LEU A 150 12.76 -5.33 9.38
C LEU A 150 12.07 -5.05 8.03
N SER A 151 12.64 -4.19 7.18
CA SER A 151 12.11 -3.94 5.83
C SER A 151 12.04 -5.23 4.99
N ILE A 152 13.05 -6.09 5.09
CA ILE A 152 13.08 -7.38 4.40
C ILE A 152 12.00 -8.31 4.96
N VAL A 153 11.93 -8.45 6.28
CA VAL A 153 10.92 -9.30 6.92
C VAL A 153 9.51 -8.86 6.54
N LEU A 154 9.24 -7.55 6.59
CA LEU A 154 7.94 -7.00 6.25
C LEU A 154 7.59 -7.19 4.78
N VAL A 155 8.53 -7.04 3.82
CA VAL A 155 8.20 -7.25 2.40
C VAL A 155 7.93 -8.72 2.06
N PHE A 156 8.64 -9.66 2.70
CA PHE A 156 8.33 -11.08 2.56
C PHE A 156 6.95 -11.42 3.15
N PHE A 157 6.65 -10.86 4.32
CA PHE A 157 5.33 -10.99 4.93
C PHE A 157 4.24 -10.39 4.03
N GLN A 158 4.48 -9.21 3.44
CA GLN A 158 3.58 -8.55 2.48
C GLN A 158 3.33 -9.41 1.24
N ALA A 159 4.36 -10.02 0.67
CA ALA A 159 4.24 -10.92 -0.47
C ALA A 159 3.41 -12.16 -0.13
N TRP A 160 3.62 -12.73 1.07
CA TRP A 160 2.82 -13.84 1.57
C TRP A 160 1.35 -13.46 1.74
N VAL A 161 1.05 -12.33 2.38
CA VAL A 161 -0.33 -11.79 2.52
C VAL A 161 -0.94 -11.54 1.14
N GLY A 162 -0.21 -10.96 0.19
CA GLY A 162 -0.69 -10.74 -1.17
C GLY A 162 -1.08 -12.06 -1.86
N SER A 163 -0.28 -13.11 -1.69
CA SER A 163 -0.61 -14.43 -2.23
C SER A 163 -1.87 -15.04 -1.59
N ILE A 164 -2.16 -14.70 -0.33
CA ILE A 164 -3.37 -15.11 0.39
C ILE A 164 -4.58 -14.36 -0.15
N VAL A 165 -4.46 -13.05 -0.36
CA VAL A 165 -5.52 -12.21 -0.95
C VAL A 165 -6.01 -12.78 -2.30
N VAL A 166 -5.09 -13.25 -3.14
CA VAL A 166 -5.44 -13.91 -4.41
C VAL A 166 -6.15 -15.25 -4.18
N SER A 167 -5.71 -16.06 -3.22
CA SER A 167 -6.33 -17.37 -2.98
C SER A 167 -7.71 -17.28 -2.33
N THR A 168 -7.98 -16.22 -1.56
CA THR A 168 -9.29 -15.97 -0.93
C THR A 168 -10.22 -15.12 -1.80
N ASN A 169 -10.10 -15.21 -3.13
CA ASN A 169 -10.92 -14.46 -4.09
C ASN A 169 -11.08 -12.96 -3.74
N LEU A 170 -9.97 -12.31 -3.38
CA LEU A 170 -9.92 -10.88 -3.07
C LEU A 170 -10.82 -10.46 -1.88
N LEU A 171 -10.94 -11.32 -0.85
CA LEU A 171 -11.63 -11.00 0.40
C LEU A 171 -11.21 -9.64 0.98
N SER A 172 -12.17 -8.73 1.12
CA SER A 172 -11.94 -7.31 1.46
C SER A 172 -11.10 -7.11 2.73
N GLY A 173 -11.43 -7.82 3.82
CA GLY A 173 -10.70 -7.71 5.09
C GLY A 173 -9.20 -8.05 4.96
N LEU A 174 -8.85 -9.05 4.13
CA LEU A 174 -7.46 -9.42 3.87
C LEU A 174 -6.75 -8.38 3.00
N ILE A 175 -7.47 -7.71 2.09
CA ILE A 175 -6.91 -6.59 1.33
C ILE A 175 -6.62 -5.40 2.25
N THR A 176 -7.52 -5.07 3.16
CA THR A 176 -7.30 -3.99 4.14
C THR A 176 -6.07 -4.29 5.00
N PHE A 177 -5.93 -5.55 5.46
CA PHE A 177 -4.72 -5.98 6.18
C PHE A 177 -3.45 -5.83 5.33
N HIS A 178 -3.50 -6.24 4.06
CA HIS A 178 -2.40 -6.05 3.10
C HIS A 178 -2.02 -4.57 2.93
N VAL A 179 -3.01 -3.68 2.82
CA VAL A 179 -2.81 -2.21 2.71
C VAL A 179 -2.14 -1.65 3.97
N ILE A 180 -2.56 -2.07 5.16
CA ILE A 180 -1.97 -1.62 6.43
C ILE A 180 -0.50 -2.04 6.53
N VAL A 181 -0.18 -3.28 6.19
CA VAL A 181 1.22 -3.75 6.21
C VAL A 181 2.08 -2.99 5.19
N ALA A 182 1.55 -2.65 4.00
CA ALA A 182 2.24 -1.78 3.05
C ALA A 182 2.55 -0.38 3.62
N LEU A 183 1.62 0.22 4.37
CA LEU A 183 1.86 1.49 5.05
C LEU A 183 2.97 1.38 6.09
N ILE A 184 3.02 0.28 6.85
CA ILE A 184 4.08 0.02 7.84
C ILE A 184 5.44 -0.06 7.12
N ILE A 185 5.52 -0.73 5.97
CA ILE A 185 6.75 -0.79 5.17
C ILE A 185 7.18 0.62 4.74
N ILE A 186 6.27 1.43 4.19
CA ILE A 186 6.59 2.80 3.78
C ILE A 186 7.08 3.63 4.96
N CYS A 187 6.38 3.61 6.10
CA CYS A 187 6.79 4.33 7.30
C CYS A 187 8.18 3.87 7.78
N ASN A 188 8.45 2.55 7.75
CA ASN A 188 9.75 2.01 8.13
C ASN A 188 10.88 2.48 7.19
N VAL A 189 10.66 2.49 5.88
CA VAL A 189 11.66 2.98 4.91
C VAL A 189 11.82 4.50 5.00
N ILE A 190 10.75 5.26 5.23
CA ILE A 190 10.83 6.70 5.51
C ILE A 190 11.64 6.97 6.78
N LEU A 191 11.49 6.14 7.82
CA LEU A 191 12.30 6.24 9.04
C LEU A 191 13.78 5.96 8.77
N CYS A 192 14.10 4.93 7.98
CA CYS A 192 15.47 4.64 7.53
C CYS A 192 16.08 5.85 6.79
N TYR A 193 15.30 6.43 5.86
CA TYR A 193 15.70 7.63 5.13
C TYR A 193 15.90 8.84 6.06
N TYR A 194 14.97 9.08 6.98
CA TYR A 194 15.04 10.21 7.90
C TYR A 194 16.26 10.12 8.82
N LEU A 195 16.53 8.95 9.40
CA LEU A 195 17.65 8.71 10.30
C LEU A 195 19.01 8.83 9.61
N SER A 196 19.09 8.47 8.33
CA SER A 196 20.32 8.57 7.51
C SER A 196 20.51 9.94 6.85
N SER A 197 19.48 10.80 6.84
CA SER A 197 19.55 12.13 6.23
C SER A 197 20.25 13.15 7.14
N LYS A 198 20.89 14.16 6.55
CA LYS A 198 21.60 15.22 7.29
C LYS A 198 20.71 15.91 8.33
N HIS A 199 21.32 16.34 9.43
CA HIS A 199 20.64 17.06 10.50
C HIS A 199 20.07 18.39 10.01
N SER A 200 18.75 18.56 10.09
CA SER A 200 18.08 19.85 9.99
C SER A 200 17.66 20.28 11.40
N LYS A 201 18.13 21.42 11.88
CA LYS A 201 17.63 22.01 13.14
C LYS A 201 16.19 22.49 12.91
N VAL A 202 15.24 21.85 13.58
CA VAL A 202 13.84 22.28 13.64
C VAL A 202 13.56 22.60 15.10
N GLU A 203 12.96 23.76 15.37
CA GLU A 203 12.42 24.07 16.69
C GLU A 203 11.18 23.21 16.91
N LYS A 204 11.21 22.40 17.97
CA LYS A 204 10.22 21.34 18.19
C LYS A 204 9.19 21.79 19.20
N THR A 205 7.94 21.44 18.96
CA THR A 205 6.85 21.72 19.91
C THR A 205 6.00 20.47 20.15
N SER A 206 5.67 20.20 21.41
CA SER A 206 4.88 19.03 21.83
C SER A 206 3.46 19.07 21.25
N LEU A 207 2.81 20.24 21.28
CA LEU A 207 1.48 20.45 20.71
C LEU A 207 1.41 20.05 19.22
N LEU A 208 2.40 20.47 18.42
CA LEU A 208 2.45 20.13 17.00
C LEU A 208 2.65 18.63 16.79
N SER A 209 3.47 17.96 17.63
CA SER A 209 3.65 16.50 17.56
C SER A 209 2.35 15.75 17.83
N TYR A 210 1.59 16.15 18.85
CA TYR A 210 0.29 15.54 19.14
C TYR A 210 -0.73 15.80 18.04
N ALA A 211 -0.77 17.01 17.49
CA ALA A 211 -1.65 17.33 16.36
C ALA A 211 -1.32 16.47 15.12
N ILE A 212 -0.03 16.32 14.76
CA ILE A 212 0.35 15.49 13.62
C ILE A 212 0.05 14.00 13.87
N LEU A 213 0.28 13.49 15.09
CA LEU A 213 -0.08 12.11 15.45
C LEU A 213 -1.60 11.87 15.36
N PHE A 214 -2.39 12.81 15.85
CA PHE A 214 -3.84 12.73 15.71
C PHE A 214 -4.26 12.76 14.24
N SER A 215 -3.64 13.61 13.41
CA SER A 215 -3.89 13.61 11.96
C SER A 215 -3.53 12.27 11.30
N LEU A 216 -2.43 11.62 11.67
CA LEU A 216 -2.11 10.27 11.19
C LEU A 216 -3.22 9.27 11.54
N PHE A 217 -3.76 9.35 12.76
CA PHE A 217 -4.90 8.52 13.16
C PHE A 217 -6.16 8.81 12.32
N LEU A 218 -6.46 10.08 12.02
CA LEU A 218 -7.57 10.44 11.13
C LEU A 218 -7.38 9.87 9.71
N PHE A 219 -6.15 9.91 9.17
CA PHE A 219 -5.87 9.31 7.86
C PHE A 219 -6.07 7.79 7.87
N LEU A 220 -5.72 7.09 8.95
CA LEU A 220 -5.98 5.65 9.06
C LEU A 220 -7.48 5.35 9.01
N ILE A 221 -8.31 6.15 9.71
CA ILE A 221 -9.78 6.04 9.62
C ILE A 221 -10.26 6.29 8.19
N GLN A 222 -9.79 7.36 7.53
CA GLN A 222 -10.17 7.67 6.15
C GLN A 222 -9.80 6.55 5.16
N MET A 223 -8.66 5.89 5.36
CA MET A 223 -8.25 4.75 4.52
C MET A 223 -9.16 3.53 4.73
N ILE A 224 -9.56 3.23 5.97
CA ILE A 224 -10.53 2.16 6.25
C ILE A 224 -11.88 2.46 5.60
N LEU A 225 -12.42 3.67 5.80
CA LEU A 225 -13.64 4.12 5.13
C LEU A 225 -13.52 4.02 3.60
N GLY A 226 -12.35 4.36 3.04
CA GLY A 226 -12.08 4.22 1.61
C GLY A 226 -12.11 2.76 1.13
N THR A 227 -11.59 1.81 1.92
CA THR A 227 -11.66 0.38 1.60
C THR A 227 -13.10 -0.15 1.62
N GLU A 228 -13.95 0.34 2.53
CA GLU A 228 -15.37 -0.04 2.59
C GLU A 228 -16.18 0.50 1.41
N VAL A 229 -15.93 1.76 1.01
CA VAL A 229 -16.52 2.32 -0.22
C VAL A 229 -16.08 1.51 -1.42
N ARG A 230 -14.80 1.11 -1.47
CA ARG A 230 -14.28 0.27 -2.55
C ARG A 230 -14.95 -1.10 -2.60
N GLU A 231 -15.14 -1.74 -1.46
CA GLU A 231 -15.85 -3.03 -1.37
C GLU A 231 -17.29 -2.92 -1.85
N SER A 232 -17.98 -1.82 -1.53
CA SER A 232 -19.32 -1.52 -2.02
C SER A 232 -19.32 -1.40 -3.55
N VAL A 233 -18.36 -0.66 -4.12
CA VAL A 233 -18.19 -0.54 -5.58
C VAL A 233 -17.91 -1.89 -6.23
N ASP A 234 -17.04 -2.72 -5.65
CA ASP A 234 -16.72 -4.05 -6.18
C ASP A 234 -17.95 -4.98 -6.16
N THR A 235 -18.79 -4.89 -5.14
CA THR A 235 -20.05 -5.64 -5.04
C THR A 235 -21.03 -5.21 -6.14
N PHE A 236 -21.24 -3.91 -6.32
CA PHE A 236 -22.16 -3.40 -7.34
C PHE A 236 -21.64 -3.59 -8.77
N LEU A 237 -20.32 -3.59 -8.99
CA LEU A 237 -19.72 -3.95 -10.28
C LEU A 237 -20.04 -5.40 -10.67
N LYS A 238 -20.11 -6.33 -9.71
CA LYS A 238 -20.52 -7.72 -9.97
C LYS A 238 -22.01 -7.83 -10.33
N ILE A 239 -22.85 -6.94 -9.81
CA ILE A 239 -24.31 -6.96 -10.03
C ILE A 239 -24.69 -6.25 -11.34
N PHE A 240 -24.21 -5.02 -11.56
CA PHE A 240 -24.62 -4.17 -12.67
C PHE A 240 -23.69 -4.25 -13.90
N GLY A 241 -22.51 -4.83 -13.73
CA GLY A 241 -21.47 -4.91 -14.76
C GLY A 241 -20.67 -3.61 -14.91
N PHE A 242 -19.62 -3.67 -15.74
CA PHE A 242 -18.69 -2.54 -15.93
C PHE A 242 -19.26 -1.38 -16.77
N GLU A 243 -20.36 -1.60 -17.48
CA GLU A 243 -20.97 -0.62 -18.40
C GLU A 243 -22.00 0.29 -17.72
N ASN A 244 -22.61 -0.14 -16.60
CA ASN A 244 -23.67 0.60 -15.89
C ASN A 244 -23.14 1.34 -14.65
N ARG A 245 -22.09 2.13 -14.81
CA ARG A 245 -21.37 2.76 -13.68
C ARG A 245 -22.14 3.90 -13.00
N SER A 246 -23.06 4.55 -13.71
CA SER A 246 -23.95 5.56 -13.15
C SER A 246 -24.83 4.97 -12.03
N GLN A 247 -25.41 3.79 -12.24
CA GLN A 247 -26.22 3.08 -11.24
C GLN A 247 -25.44 2.71 -9.98
N ILE A 248 -24.13 2.48 -10.09
CA ILE A 248 -23.28 2.17 -8.93
C ILE A 248 -23.26 3.34 -7.96
N ILE A 249 -23.08 4.57 -8.47
CA ILE A 249 -22.94 5.78 -7.65
C ILE A 249 -24.23 6.07 -6.90
N GLU A 250 -25.39 5.90 -7.55
CA GLU A 250 -26.71 6.12 -6.93
C GLU A 250 -26.98 5.17 -5.76
N ASN A 251 -26.38 3.97 -5.81
CA ASN A 251 -26.52 2.94 -4.77
C ASN A 251 -25.39 3.00 -3.72
N LEU A 252 -24.44 3.94 -3.83
CA LEU A 252 -23.43 4.15 -2.79
C LEU A 252 -24.11 4.73 -1.54
N GLY A 253 -24.25 3.90 -0.52
CA GLY A 253 -24.91 4.24 0.74
C GLY A 253 -24.11 5.20 1.64
N SER A 254 -24.42 5.17 2.93
CA SER A 254 -23.86 6.08 3.95
C SER A 254 -22.33 6.09 4.00
N ASN A 255 -21.67 4.95 3.79
CA ASN A 255 -20.20 4.83 3.84
C ASN A 255 -19.51 5.80 2.86
N PHE A 256 -20.07 5.99 1.66
CA PHE A 256 -19.55 6.94 0.69
C PHE A 256 -19.69 8.39 1.18
N ILE A 257 -20.85 8.74 1.74
CA ILE A 257 -21.11 10.09 2.25
C ILE A 257 -20.19 10.40 3.44
N ILE A 258 -19.97 9.43 4.33
CA ILE A 258 -19.07 9.55 5.48
C ILE A 258 -17.62 9.72 4.98
N HIS A 259 -17.13 8.84 4.11
CA HIS A 259 -15.80 8.94 3.52
C HIS A 259 -15.56 10.30 2.83
N ARG A 260 -16.53 10.76 2.03
CA ARG A 260 -16.47 12.05 1.34
C ARG A 260 -16.40 13.21 2.33
N SER A 261 -17.30 13.25 3.32
CA SER A 261 -17.40 14.37 4.24
C SER A 261 -16.23 14.40 5.23
N PHE A 262 -15.74 13.22 5.65
CA PHE A 262 -14.58 13.09 6.54
C PHE A 262 -13.28 13.59 5.87
N SER A 263 -13.17 13.51 4.54
CA SER A 263 -12.04 14.11 3.80
C SER A 263 -11.94 15.63 3.98
N LEU A 264 -13.07 16.34 4.08
CA LEU A 264 -13.10 17.78 4.32
C LEU A 264 -12.67 18.11 5.75
N PHE A 265 -13.07 17.28 6.72
CA PHE A 265 -12.60 17.41 8.11
C PHE A 265 -11.08 17.25 8.19
N ILE A 266 -10.51 16.28 7.48
CA ILE A 266 -9.05 16.09 7.36
C ILE A 266 -8.38 17.33 6.75
N LEU A 267 -8.95 17.91 5.69
CA LEU A 267 -8.41 19.13 5.08
C LEU A 267 -8.39 20.30 6.07
N ILE A 268 -9.49 20.53 6.79
CA ILE A 268 -9.58 21.58 7.82
C ILE A 268 -8.54 21.34 8.91
N PHE A 269 -8.40 20.10 9.38
CA PHE A 269 -7.42 19.76 10.41
C PHE A 269 -5.97 19.94 9.90
N GLN A 270 -5.69 19.64 8.64
CA GLN A 270 -4.38 19.88 8.03
C GLN A 270 -4.10 21.39 7.87
N LEU A 271 -5.11 22.21 7.56
CA LEU A 271 -4.96 23.68 7.55
C LEU A 271 -4.56 24.19 8.94
N PHE A 272 -5.17 23.65 10.01
CA PHE A 272 -4.78 23.95 11.39
C PHE A 272 -3.32 23.56 11.69
N ILE A 273 -2.88 22.36 11.29
CA ILE A 273 -1.47 21.94 11.43
C ILE A 273 -0.54 22.89 10.66
N THR A 274 -0.92 23.27 9.45
CA THR A 274 -0.15 24.20 8.62
C THR A 274 -0.01 25.55 9.30
N TYR A 275 -1.10 26.09 9.84
CA TYR A 275 -1.08 27.32 10.63
C TYR A 275 -0.12 27.21 11.84
N LEU A 276 -0.19 26.11 12.60
CA LEU A 276 0.73 25.86 13.71
C LEU A 276 2.20 25.81 13.27
N VAL A 277 2.51 25.15 12.15
CA VAL A 277 3.88 25.12 11.58
C VAL A 277 4.36 26.53 11.22
N PHE A 278 3.50 27.34 10.62
CA PHE A 278 3.89 28.68 10.17
C PHE A 278 4.22 29.62 11.34
N ILE A 279 3.49 29.49 12.46
CA ILE A 279 3.72 30.27 13.68
C ILE A 279 4.92 29.74 14.47
N LYS A 280 4.98 28.42 14.70
CA LYS A 280 5.97 27.82 15.62
C LYS A 280 7.33 27.54 14.97
N SER A 281 7.43 27.52 13.64
CA SER A 281 8.68 27.21 12.92
C SER A 281 9.10 28.35 11.99
N LYS A 282 9.23 29.57 12.54
CA LYS A 282 9.42 30.81 11.76
C LYS A 282 10.59 30.73 10.78
N HIS A 283 11.71 30.15 11.20
CA HIS A 283 12.98 30.12 10.44
C HIS A 283 13.17 28.87 9.55
N ASN A 284 12.30 27.85 9.62
CA ASN A 284 12.48 26.61 8.86
C ASN A 284 11.65 26.59 7.56
N LYS A 285 12.22 27.17 6.48
CA LYS A 285 11.57 27.24 5.16
C LYS A 285 11.23 25.86 4.59
N GLU A 286 12.10 24.88 4.79
CA GLU A 286 11.89 23.49 4.33
C GLU A 286 10.68 22.84 4.99
N PHE A 287 10.50 23.03 6.30
CA PHE A 287 9.36 22.47 7.03
C PHE A 287 8.05 23.11 6.57
N LYS A 288 8.01 24.43 6.38
CA LYS A 288 6.85 25.14 5.79
C LYS A 288 6.51 24.63 4.39
N LYS A 289 7.52 24.48 3.53
CA LYS A 289 7.34 23.99 2.14
C LYS A 289 6.72 22.60 2.11
N ILE A 290 7.21 21.67 2.93
CA ILE A 290 6.68 20.30 3.00
C ILE A 290 5.22 20.29 3.47
N THR A 291 4.87 21.10 4.47
CA THR A 291 3.47 21.17 4.95
C THR A 291 2.53 21.80 3.91
N VAL A 292 3.00 22.73 3.08
CA VAL A 292 2.24 23.24 1.92
C VAL A 292 2.06 22.17 0.84
N ILE A 293 3.11 21.40 0.53
CA ILE A 293 3.01 20.26 -0.40
C ILE A 293 1.96 19.25 0.10
N MET A 294 1.92 19.00 1.41
CA MET A 294 0.90 18.14 2.02
C MET A 294 -0.53 18.66 1.78
N LEU A 295 -0.77 19.96 1.91
CA LEU A 295 -2.07 20.56 1.59
C LEU A 295 -2.44 20.38 0.11
N VAL A 296 -1.49 20.61 -0.80
CA VAL A 296 -1.71 20.43 -2.25
C VAL A 296 -2.05 18.98 -2.56
N LEU A 297 -1.37 18.01 -1.93
CA LEU A 297 -1.66 16.60 -2.10
C LEU A 297 -3.06 16.24 -1.60
N ILE A 298 -3.48 16.70 -0.42
CA ILE A 298 -4.84 16.46 0.10
C ILE A 298 -5.90 17.06 -0.82
N ILE A 299 -5.70 18.30 -1.29
CA ILE A 299 -6.64 18.93 -2.23
C ILE A 299 -6.72 18.12 -3.53
N SER A 300 -5.57 17.70 -4.06
CA SER A 300 -5.52 16.85 -5.26
C SER A 300 -6.24 15.52 -5.04
N GLU A 301 -6.08 14.90 -3.88
CA GLU A 301 -6.74 13.65 -3.51
C GLU A 301 -8.26 13.80 -3.41
N ILE A 302 -8.74 14.89 -2.82
CA ILE A 302 -10.17 15.23 -2.77
C ILE A 302 -10.71 15.47 -4.19
N LEU A 303 -9.96 16.16 -5.05
CA LEU A 303 -10.36 16.40 -6.44
C LEU A 303 -10.41 15.11 -7.25
N VAL A 304 -9.45 14.19 -7.07
CA VAL A 304 -9.47 12.87 -7.71
C VAL A 304 -10.67 12.05 -7.21
N GLY A 305 -10.94 12.06 -5.89
CA GLY A 305 -12.10 11.41 -5.29
C GLY A 305 -13.43 11.97 -5.83
N ALA A 306 -13.55 13.30 -5.91
CA ALA A 306 -14.69 13.97 -6.53
C ALA A 306 -14.81 13.60 -8.01
N GLY A 307 -13.71 13.58 -8.75
CA GLY A 307 -13.67 13.13 -10.14
C GLY A 307 -14.22 11.71 -10.33
N MET A 308 -13.90 10.79 -9.41
CA MET A 308 -14.50 9.45 -9.44
C MET A 308 -16.02 9.47 -9.22
N ALA A 309 -16.53 10.36 -8.35
CA ALA A 309 -17.96 10.47 -8.10
C ALA A 309 -18.74 11.14 -9.25
N TYR A 310 -18.13 12.11 -9.95
CA TYR A 310 -18.81 12.86 -11.02
C TYR A 310 -18.62 12.27 -12.43
N PHE A 311 -17.55 11.50 -12.66
CA PHE A 311 -17.23 10.93 -13.97
C PHE A 311 -17.35 9.39 -14.00
N GLU A 312 -18.31 8.83 -13.26
CA GLU A 312 -18.63 7.39 -13.33
C GLU A 312 -17.44 6.47 -13.00
N ILE A 313 -16.70 6.82 -11.94
CA ILE A 313 -15.58 6.03 -11.38
C ILE A 313 -14.56 5.61 -12.46
N PRO A 314 -13.90 6.56 -13.17
CA PRO A 314 -12.96 6.23 -14.23
C PRO A 314 -11.88 5.28 -13.74
N ARG A 315 -11.56 4.23 -14.53
CA ARG A 315 -10.57 3.20 -14.15
C ARG A 315 -9.21 3.78 -13.77
N ILE A 316 -8.82 4.90 -14.38
CA ILE A 316 -7.52 5.53 -14.16
C ILE A 316 -7.46 6.36 -12.86
N LEU A 317 -8.59 6.91 -12.41
CA LEU A 317 -8.61 7.73 -11.20
C LEU A 317 -8.49 6.88 -9.93
N GLN A 318 -8.94 5.62 -9.96
CA GLN A 318 -8.85 4.70 -8.82
C GLN A 318 -7.40 4.43 -8.35
N PRO A 319 -6.45 4.00 -9.22
CA PRO A 319 -5.06 3.81 -8.81
C PRO A 319 -4.36 5.13 -8.46
N VAL A 320 -4.75 6.24 -9.07
CA VAL A 320 -4.22 7.58 -8.72
C VAL A 320 -4.66 7.98 -7.31
N HIS A 321 -5.93 7.79 -6.96
CA HIS A 321 -6.47 8.05 -5.63
C HIS A 321 -5.72 7.24 -4.57
N LEU A 322 -5.57 5.93 -4.79
CA LEU A 322 -4.83 5.06 -3.89
C LEU A 322 -3.36 5.51 -3.72
N LEU A 323 -2.68 5.86 -4.81
CA LEU A 323 -1.30 6.34 -4.76
C LEU A 323 -1.17 7.63 -3.94
N LEU A 324 -2.05 8.60 -4.18
CA LEU A 324 -2.06 9.87 -3.46
C LEU A 324 -2.34 9.66 -1.96
N ALA A 325 -3.31 8.81 -1.58
CA ALA A 325 -3.57 8.46 -0.18
C ALA A 325 -2.31 7.93 0.54
N PHE A 326 -1.58 7.02 -0.09
CA PHE A 326 -0.33 6.48 0.46
C PHE A 326 0.79 7.52 0.56
N MET A 327 0.90 8.40 -0.44
CA MET A 327 1.86 9.51 -0.42
C MET A 327 1.55 10.51 0.71
N ILE A 328 0.28 10.82 0.93
CA ILE A 328 -0.22 11.69 2.00
C ILE A 328 0.15 11.13 3.36
N VAL A 329 -0.16 9.85 3.64
CA VAL A 329 0.20 9.22 4.93
C VAL A 329 1.72 9.17 5.12
N GLY A 330 2.47 8.80 4.09
CA GLY A 330 3.94 8.80 4.14
C GLY A 330 4.52 10.19 4.43
N LEU A 331 4.01 11.22 3.76
CA LEU A 331 4.46 12.60 3.96
C LEU A 331 4.08 13.12 5.35
N GLN A 332 2.89 12.79 5.85
CA GLN A 332 2.47 13.16 7.21
C GLN A 332 3.36 12.50 8.27
N PHE A 333 3.74 11.24 8.06
CA PHE A 333 4.70 10.56 8.93
C PHE A 333 6.09 11.22 8.85
N TYR A 334 6.53 11.65 7.68
CA TYR A 334 7.79 12.39 7.54
C TYR A 334 7.74 13.77 8.24
N ILE A 335 6.62 14.50 8.16
CA ILE A 335 6.37 15.75 8.89
C ILE A 335 6.45 15.50 10.40
N TYR A 336 5.85 14.41 10.89
CA TYR A 336 5.96 13.98 12.29
C TYR A 336 7.43 13.78 12.69
N LEU A 337 8.19 13.00 11.93
CA LEU A 337 9.61 12.75 12.23
C LEU A 337 10.42 14.04 12.32
N LYS A 338 10.21 15.01 11.43
CA LYS A 338 10.88 16.33 11.49
C LYS A 338 10.59 17.11 12.77
N ASN A 339 9.43 16.90 13.41
CA ASN A 339 9.06 17.57 14.66
C ASN A 339 9.39 16.73 15.92
N THR A 340 10.08 15.59 15.81
CA THR A 340 10.41 14.70 16.94
C THR A 340 11.86 14.81 17.43
N ASN A 341 12.11 14.31 18.65
CA ASN A 341 13.44 14.23 19.28
C ASN A 341 14.30 13.03 18.87
N ILE A 342 13.93 12.34 17.79
CA ILE A 342 14.69 11.19 17.31
C ILE A 342 16.09 11.65 16.85
N LYS A 343 17.14 11.16 17.52
CA LYS A 343 18.54 11.43 17.17
C LYS A 343 18.85 10.80 15.81
N LYS A 344 19.31 11.61 14.85
CA LYS A 344 19.79 11.12 13.55
C LYS A 344 21.17 10.52 13.68
N VAL A 345 21.60 9.81 12.64
CA VAL A 345 22.90 9.17 12.62
C VAL A 345 23.94 10.12 12.01
N ASN A 346 25.07 10.31 12.69
CA ASN A 346 26.17 11.17 12.23
C ASN A 346 27.13 10.49 11.24
N SER A 347 26.79 9.29 10.74
CA SER A 347 27.71 8.35 10.07
C SER A 347 27.67 8.39 8.54
N LEU A 348 26.94 9.34 7.95
CA LEU A 348 26.73 9.55 6.50
C LEU A 348 26.70 11.05 6.22
#